data_AF-M8A4B4-F1
#
_entry.id   AF-M8A4B4-F1
#
_cell.length_a   1.000
_cell.length_b   1.000
_cell.length_c   1.000
_cell.angle_alpha   90.00
_cell.angle_beta   90.00
_cell.angle_gamma   90.00
#
_symmetry.space_group_name_H-M   'P 1'
#
loop_
_entity.id
_entity.type
_entity.pdbx_description
1 polymer ?
#
loop_
_entity_poly.entity_id
_entity_poly.type
_entity_poly.pdbx_seq_one_letter_code
_entity_poly.pdbx_strand_id
1 'polypeptide(L)'
;MAKDVDLDALARFTAGFSGADITEICQRACKYAIREDIEKDMERQRMGKDTMEVDGGQEEEEVAEIKAPHFEQSMKYARRSVSDTDIRKYQAFVPMLQRSRGFGTEFHFPAQPQAAEAPADTIVASDEDEDDLYK
;
A
#
# COMPACT_ATOMS: atom_id res chain seq x y z
N MET A 1 -15.61 2.29 -7.26
CA MET A 1 -15.01 1.94 -8.57
C MET A 1 -16.12 2.04 -9.58
N ALA A 2 -15.82 2.51 -10.79
CA ALA A 2 -16.83 2.66 -11.83
C ALA A 2 -17.25 1.30 -12.40
N LYS A 3 -18.48 1.24 -12.93
CA LYS A 3 -19.10 0.00 -13.44
C LYS A 3 -18.42 -0.55 -14.71
N ASP A 4 -17.63 0.26 -15.38
CA ASP A 4 -16.89 -0.07 -16.60
C ASP A 4 -15.54 -0.77 -16.34
N VAL A 5 -15.16 -0.94 -15.07
CA VAL A 5 -13.94 -1.66 -14.69
C VAL A 5 -14.16 -3.17 -14.78
N ASP A 6 -13.57 -3.81 -15.79
CA ASP A 6 -13.57 -5.27 -15.96
C ASP A 6 -12.48 -5.94 -15.09
N LEU A 7 -12.90 -6.44 -13.91
CA LEU A 7 -12.02 -7.16 -12.99
C LEU A 7 -11.56 -8.52 -13.53
N ASP A 8 -12.36 -9.17 -14.38
CA ASP A 8 -11.99 -10.46 -14.99
C ASP A 8 -10.91 -10.27 -16.08
N ALA A 9 -10.94 -9.16 -16.81
CA ALA A 9 -9.84 -8.74 -17.66
C ALA A 9 -8.57 -8.51 -16.83
N LEU A 10 -8.64 -7.71 -15.76
CA LEU A 10 -7.49 -7.45 -14.90
C LEU A 10 -6.88 -8.75 -14.35
N ALA A 11 -7.70 -9.67 -13.83
CA ALA A 11 -7.24 -10.96 -13.33
C ALA A 11 -6.48 -11.78 -14.39
N ARG A 12 -6.96 -11.78 -15.65
CA ARG A 12 -6.29 -12.46 -16.77
C ARG A 12 -4.93 -11.84 -17.09
N PHE A 13 -4.81 -10.51 -17.04
CA PHE A 13 -3.56 -9.81 -17.35
C PHE A 13 -2.56 -9.79 -16.18
N THR A 14 -2.99 -10.09 -14.96
CA THR A 14 -2.11 -10.16 -13.77
C THR A 14 -1.71 -11.58 -13.40
N ALA A 15 -1.73 -12.52 -14.34
CA ALA A 15 -1.24 -13.88 -14.08
C ALA A 15 0.23 -13.88 -13.64
N GLY A 16 0.52 -14.50 -12.50
CA GLY A 16 1.86 -14.55 -11.90
C GLY A 16 2.29 -13.29 -11.14
N PHE A 17 1.43 -12.28 -11.04
CA PHE A 17 1.61 -11.17 -10.10
C PHE A 17 1.37 -11.68 -8.66
N SER A 18 2.11 -11.11 -7.70
CA SER A 18 1.83 -11.32 -6.29
C SER A 18 0.67 -10.43 -5.82
N GLY A 19 0.14 -10.71 -4.63
CA GLY A 19 -0.85 -9.83 -4.00
C GLY A 19 -0.31 -8.41 -3.74
N ALA A 20 0.99 -8.27 -3.49
CA ALA A 20 1.64 -6.96 -3.35
C ALA A 20 1.67 -6.20 -4.69
N ASP A 21 1.98 -6.88 -5.80
CA ASP A 21 2.01 -6.25 -7.12
C ASP A 21 0.60 -5.76 -7.53
N ILE A 22 -0.43 -6.58 -7.25
CA ILE A 22 -1.84 -6.21 -7.48
C ILE A 22 -2.24 -5.01 -6.60
N THR A 23 -1.82 -5.01 -5.33
CA THR A 23 -2.07 -3.89 -4.42
C THR A 23 -1.43 -2.61 -4.95
N GLU A 24 -0.21 -2.68 -5.47
CA GLU A 24 0.47 -1.53 -6.08
C GLU A 24 -0.28 -1.02 -7.31
N ILE A 25 -0.79 -1.91 -8.17
CA ILE A 25 -1.62 -1.52 -9.32
C ILE A 25 -2.86 -0.73 -8.86
N CYS A 26 -3.58 -1.24 -7.86
CA CYS A 26 -4.77 -0.58 -7.30
C CYS A 26 -4.43 0.78 -6.68
N GLN A 27 -3.33 0.88 -5.93
CA GLN A 27 -2.88 2.14 -5.34
C GLN A 27 -2.53 3.18 -6.41
N ARG A 28 -1.85 2.79 -7.49
CA ARG A 28 -1.54 3.69 -8.60
C ARG A 28 -2.81 4.15 -9.33
N ALA A 29 -3.75 3.24 -9.60
CA ALA A 29 -5.04 3.59 -10.21
C ALA A 29 -5.83 4.58 -9.34
N CYS A 30 -5.87 4.37 -8.02
CA CYS A 30 -6.48 5.29 -7.07
C CYS A 30 -5.80 6.67 -7.12
N LYS A 31 -4.46 6.73 -7.14
CA LYS A 31 -3.73 8.00 -7.27
C LYS A 31 -4.01 8.72 -8.59
N TYR A 32 -4.24 8.01 -9.68
CA TYR A 32 -4.64 8.64 -10.95
C TYR A 32 -6.04 9.24 -10.86
N ALA A 33 -6.99 8.54 -10.26
CA ALA A 33 -8.35 9.07 -10.05
C ALA A 33 -8.34 10.33 -9.18
N ILE A 34 -7.56 10.34 -8.09
CA ILE A 34 -7.43 11.51 -7.22
C ILE A 34 -6.85 12.71 -7.99
N ARG A 35 -5.84 12.48 -8.85
CA ARG A 35 -5.27 13.56 -9.69
C ARG A 35 -6.30 14.10 -10.68
N GLU A 36 -7.04 13.22 -11.37
CA GLU A 36 -8.09 13.62 -12.31
C GLU A 36 -9.16 14.47 -11.62
N ASP A 37 -9.55 14.09 -10.40
CA ASP A 37 -10.57 14.80 -9.62
C ASP A 37 -10.12 16.20 -9.19
N ILE A 38 -8.89 16.32 -8.67
CA ILE A 38 -8.30 17.62 -8.31
C ILE A 38 -8.18 18.53 -9.55
N GLU A 39 -7.76 17.98 -10.69
CA GLU A 39 -7.67 18.74 -11.95
C GLU A 39 -9.03 19.28 -12.40
N LYS A 40 -10.09 18.46 -12.31
CA LYS A 40 -11.45 18.89 -12.63
C LYS A 40 -12.01 19.94 -11.69
N ASP A 41 -11.77 19.82 -10.40
CA ASP A 41 -12.20 20.81 -9.40
C ASP A 41 -11.53 22.17 -9.69
N MET A 42 -10.22 22.17 -9.93
CA MET A 42 -9.50 23.39 -10.31
C MET A 42 -10.03 24.03 -11.61
N GLU A 43 -10.37 23.22 -12.62
CA GLU A 43 -10.98 23.70 -13.87
C GLU A 43 -12.37 24.30 -13.64
N ARG A 44 -13.22 23.64 -12.83
CA ARG A 44 -14.56 24.15 -12.47
C ARG A 44 -14.46 25.50 -11.76
N GLN A 45 -13.56 25.63 -10.79
CA GLN A 45 -13.33 26.88 -10.06
C GLN A 45 -12.80 28.00 -10.97
N ARG A 46 -11.99 27.67 -11.97
CA ARG A 46 -11.51 28.66 -12.95
C ARG A 46 -12.62 29.14 -13.88
N MET A 47 -13.43 28.23 -14.41
CA MET A 47 -14.55 28.56 -15.31
C MET A 47 -15.69 29.29 -14.58
N GLY A 48 -15.95 28.92 -13.32
CA GLY A 48 -16.92 29.60 -12.45
C GLY A 48 -16.50 31.00 -12.02
N LYS A 49 -15.20 31.33 -12.05
CA LYS A 49 -14.71 32.70 -11.82
C LYS A 49 -14.91 33.63 -13.02
N ASP A 50 -14.93 33.10 -14.24
CA ASP A 50 -15.13 33.89 -15.47
C ASP A 50 -16.62 34.11 -15.82
N THR A 51 -17.52 33.36 -15.19
CA THR A 51 -18.98 33.45 -15.42
C THR A 51 -19.66 33.98 -14.16
N MET A 52 -19.98 35.28 -14.12
CA MET A 52 -20.66 35.94 -13.00
C MET A 52 -21.99 35.25 -12.63
N GLU A 53 -22.17 34.94 -11.34
CA GLU A 53 -23.41 34.65 -10.60
C GLU A 53 -24.44 33.71 -11.25
N VAL A 54 -24.51 32.44 -10.80
CA VAL A 54 -25.79 31.70 -10.69
C VAL A 54 -25.77 30.82 -9.43
N ASP A 55 -26.64 31.21 -8.50
CA ASP A 55 -27.46 30.42 -7.56
C ASP A 55 -26.79 29.37 -6.65
N GLY A 56 -27.01 29.53 -5.34
CA GLY A 56 -26.56 28.65 -4.26
C GLY A 56 -27.32 27.33 -4.19
N GLY A 57 -27.38 26.59 -5.30
CA GLY A 57 -27.73 25.18 -5.30
C GLY A 57 -26.58 24.39 -4.69
N GLN A 58 -26.89 23.49 -3.76
CA GLN A 58 -25.95 22.46 -3.33
C GLN A 58 -25.55 21.67 -4.58
N GLU A 59 -24.42 21.99 -5.20
CA GLU A 59 -23.80 21.10 -6.18
C GLU A 59 -23.54 19.79 -5.44
N GLU A 60 -24.31 18.75 -5.77
CA GLU A 60 -24.03 17.41 -5.27
C GLU A 60 -22.60 17.08 -5.73
N GLU A 61 -21.68 17.02 -4.75
CA GLU A 61 -20.30 16.64 -4.97
C GLU A 61 -20.30 15.20 -5.49
N GLU A 62 -20.27 15.06 -6.81
CA GLU A 62 -20.26 13.75 -7.46
C GLU A 62 -19.01 13.01 -6.98
N VAL A 63 -19.23 11.88 -6.29
CA VAL A 63 -18.13 11.09 -5.74
C VAL A 63 -17.24 10.60 -6.88
N ALA A 64 -15.98 11.02 -6.87
CA ALA A 64 -14.99 10.58 -7.85
C ALA A 64 -14.84 9.05 -7.84
N GLU A 65 -15.10 8.43 -8.99
CA GLU A 65 -14.94 6.99 -9.16
C GLU A 65 -13.63 6.66 -9.88
N ILE A 66 -12.98 5.58 -9.45
CA ILE A 66 -11.85 5.01 -10.19
C ILE A 66 -12.39 4.26 -11.42
N LYS A 67 -12.03 4.73 -12.61
CA LYS A 67 -12.45 4.23 -13.94
C LYS A 67 -11.39 3.34 -14.61
N ALA A 68 -11.79 2.67 -15.70
CA ALA A 68 -10.90 1.87 -16.54
C ALA A 68 -9.58 2.56 -16.96
N PRO A 69 -9.55 3.82 -17.45
CA PRO A 69 -8.30 4.48 -17.85
C PRO A 69 -7.26 4.59 -16.73
N HIS A 70 -7.68 4.66 -15.46
CA HIS A 70 -6.75 4.68 -14.33
C HIS A 70 -6.01 3.36 -14.17
N PHE A 71 -6.71 2.24 -14.41
CA PHE A 71 -6.08 0.92 -14.43
C PHE A 71 -5.20 0.74 -15.66
N GLU A 72 -5.64 1.16 -16.85
CA GLU A 72 -4.81 1.11 -18.05
C GLU A 72 -3.49 1.85 -17.87
N GLN A 73 -3.54 3.05 -17.27
CA GLN A 73 -2.35 3.83 -16.97
C GLN A 73 -1.46 3.17 -15.91
N SER A 74 -2.06 2.56 -14.88
CA SER A 74 -1.34 1.81 -13.86
C SER A 74 -0.63 0.57 -14.43
N MET A 75 -1.30 -0.16 -15.33
CA MET A 75 -0.80 -1.38 -15.96
C MET A 75 0.43 -1.14 -16.85
N LYS A 76 0.60 0.06 -17.44
CA LYS A 76 1.80 0.41 -18.23
C LYS A 76 3.12 0.25 -17.46
N TYR A 77 3.08 0.45 -16.14
CA TYR A 77 4.25 0.38 -15.27
C TYR A 77 4.22 -0.82 -14.32
N ALA A 78 3.23 -1.70 -14.48
CA ALA A 78 3.06 -2.86 -13.63
C ALA A 78 4.18 -3.89 -13.91
N ARG A 79 4.74 -4.48 -12.85
CA ARG A 79 5.80 -5.49 -12.93
C ARG A 79 5.53 -6.59 -11.92
N ARG A 80 5.80 -7.83 -12.33
CA ARG A 80 5.83 -8.98 -11.41
C ARG A 80 7.06 -8.87 -10.53
N SER A 81 6.87 -8.91 -9.21
CA SER A 81 7.99 -8.93 -8.25
C SER A 81 8.60 -10.33 -8.10
N VAL A 82 7.82 -11.38 -8.33
CA VAL A 82 8.25 -12.77 -8.14
C VAL A 82 8.57 -13.45 -9.48
N SER A 83 9.77 -14.00 -9.58
CA SER A 83 10.25 -14.71 -10.78
C SER A 83 9.68 -16.13 -10.90
N ASP A 84 9.60 -16.65 -12.14
CA ASP A 84 9.16 -18.04 -12.38
C ASP A 84 10.10 -19.07 -11.74
N THR A 85 11.39 -18.73 -11.61
CA THR A 85 12.38 -19.56 -10.92
C THR A 85 12.04 -19.71 -9.45
N ASP A 86 11.66 -18.63 -8.77
CA ASP A 86 11.31 -18.66 -7.35
C ASP A 86 9.97 -19.35 -7.12
N ILE A 87 9.02 -19.20 -8.05
CA ILE A 87 7.75 -19.93 -8.03
C ILE A 87 8.01 -21.45 -8.08
N ARG A 88 8.89 -21.92 -8.98
CA ARG A 88 9.23 -23.35 -9.08
C ARG A 88 9.91 -23.87 -7.81
N LYS A 89 10.84 -23.11 -7.25
CA LYS A 89 11.50 -23.47 -5.98
C LYS A 89 10.48 -23.57 -4.85
N TYR A 90 9.56 -22.61 -4.74
CA TYR A 90 8.50 -22.62 -3.74
C TYR A 90 7.60 -23.84 -3.89
N GLN A 91 7.12 -24.14 -5.11
CA GLN A 91 6.29 -25.31 -5.39
C GLN A 91 6.97 -26.63 -5.02
N ALA A 92 8.28 -26.76 -5.26
CA ALA A 92 9.03 -27.94 -4.86
C ALA A 92 9.21 -28.05 -3.34
N PHE A 93 9.27 -26.93 -2.62
CA PHE A 93 9.47 -26.88 -1.18
C PHE A 93 8.20 -27.20 -0.37
N VAL A 94 7.01 -26.83 -0.85
CA VAL A 94 5.71 -27.08 -0.17
C VAL A 94 5.50 -28.54 0.30
N PRO A 95 5.69 -29.57 -0.55
CA PRO A 95 5.49 -30.95 -0.11
C PRO A 95 6.57 -31.42 0.89
N MET A 96 7.80 -30.90 0.81
CA MET A 96 8.86 -31.19 1.79
C MET A 96 8.53 -30.61 3.16
N LEU A 97 7.95 -29.40 3.22
CA LEU A 97 7.59 -28.73 4.47
C LEU A 97 6.49 -29.49 5.23
N GLN A 98 5.49 -30.03 4.53
CA GLN A 98 4.44 -30.84 5.16
C GLN A 98 4.98 -32.15 5.75
N ARG A 99 6.01 -32.73 5.13
CA ARG A 99 6.68 -33.94 5.61
C ARG A 99 7.67 -33.66 6.75
N SER A 100 8.25 -32.47 6.79
CA SER A 100 9.28 -32.15 7.77
C SER A 100 8.74 -31.78 9.15
N ARG A 101 7.47 -31.33 9.27
CA ARG A 101 6.60 -31.13 10.49
C ARG A 101 7.23 -30.83 11.88
N GLY A 102 8.51 -30.51 11.93
CA GLY A 102 9.35 -30.26 13.11
C GLY A 102 10.25 -29.05 12.89
N PHE A 103 9.98 -28.24 11.86
CA PHE A 103 10.58 -26.92 11.69
C PHE A 103 9.51 -25.86 11.93
N GLY A 104 9.60 -25.14 13.06
CA GLY A 104 8.76 -23.98 13.35
C GLY A 104 7.79 -24.06 14.53
N THR A 105 7.78 -25.14 15.32
CA THR A 105 6.97 -25.20 16.56
C THR A 105 7.63 -24.53 17.77
N GLU A 106 8.82 -23.95 17.61
CA GLU A 106 9.67 -23.46 18.70
C GLU A 106 9.92 -21.95 18.62
N PHE A 107 8.95 -21.19 18.08
CA PHE A 107 8.93 -19.73 18.27
C PHE A 107 7.97 -19.39 19.41
N HIS A 108 8.53 -19.08 20.57
CA HIS A 108 7.81 -18.50 21.69
C HIS A 108 8.46 -17.16 22.01
N PHE A 109 7.65 -16.11 22.12
CA PHE A 109 8.14 -14.88 22.73
C PHE A 109 8.56 -15.19 24.18
N PRO A 110 9.71 -14.68 24.66
CA PRO A 110 10.08 -14.86 26.06
C PRO A 110 8.94 -14.36 26.95
N ALA A 111 8.55 -15.16 27.95
CA ALA A 111 7.57 -14.73 28.94
C ALA A 111 8.14 -13.50 29.65
N GLN A 112 7.52 -12.34 29.43
CA GLN A 112 7.89 -11.11 30.10
C GLN A 112 7.74 -11.35 31.61
N PRO A 113 8.79 -11.18 32.43
CA PRO A 113 8.64 -11.29 33.87
C PRO A 113 7.63 -10.23 34.31
N GLN A 114 6.52 -10.70 34.88
CA GLN A 114 5.54 -9.88 35.56
C GLN A 114 6.29 -8.96 36.52
N ALA A 115 6.09 -7.65 36.37
CA ALA A 115 6.79 -6.61 37.11
C ALA A 115 6.84 -6.94 38.61
N ALA A 116 8.00 -7.44 39.07
CA ALA A 116 8.37 -7.37 40.45
C ALA A 116 8.95 -5.97 40.66
N GLU A 117 8.23 -5.15 41.41
CA GLU A 117 8.76 -3.92 42.00
C GLU A 117 10.13 -4.20 42.60
N ALA A 118 11.15 -3.50 42.12
CA ALA A 118 12.45 -3.40 42.77
C ALA A 118 12.78 -1.92 42.99
N PRO A 119 13.34 -1.58 44.16
CA PRO A 119 13.39 -0.22 44.67
C PRO A 119 14.42 0.62 43.92
N ALA A 120 14.15 1.92 43.88
CA ALA A 120 15.04 2.94 43.37
C ALA A 120 16.40 2.87 44.08
N ASP A 121 17.49 2.76 43.32
CA ASP A 121 18.77 3.28 43.75
C ASP A 121 19.48 3.98 42.60
N THR A 122 19.73 5.25 42.85
CA THR A 122 20.32 6.25 41.97
C THR A 122 21.81 5.96 41.80
N ILE A 123 22.27 5.78 40.57
CA ILE A 123 23.68 5.96 40.24
C ILE A 123 23.79 7.00 39.13
N VAL A 124 24.25 8.16 39.60
CA VAL A 124 24.78 9.36 38.93
C VAL A 124 25.27 9.20 37.49
N ALA A 125 24.81 10.14 36.66
CA ALA A 125 25.34 10.44 35.34
C ALA A 125 26.76 11.01 35.42
N SER A 126 27.65 10.50 34.57
CA SER A 126 28.76 11.27 34.04
C SER A 126 28.43 11.55 32.58
N ASP A 127 28.00 12.79 32.32
CA ASP A 127 28.16 13.44 31.02
C ASP A 127 29.66 13.51 30.71
N GLU A 128 30.06 13.05 29.53
CA GLU A 128 31.19 13.53 28.72
C GLU A 128 31.41 12.54 27.57
N ASP A 129 30.86 12.89 26.41
CA ASP A 129 31.45 12.80 25.06
C ASP A 129 30.36 12.57 24.01
N GLU A 130 29.51 13.59 23.88
CA GLU A 130 28.69 13.84 22.70
C GLU A 130 29.56 14.65 21.72
N ASP A 131 30.27 14.00 20.79
CA ASP A 131 30.86 14.69 19.64
C ASP A 131 30.96 13.77 18.39
N ASP A 132 30.04 14.07 17.45
CA ASP A 132 30.26 14.12 16.00
C ASP A 132 30.36 12.80 15.20
N LEU A 133 29.21 12.24 14.79
CA LEU A 133 29.11 11.16 13.78
C LEU A 133 28.45 11.61 12.46
N TYR A 134 28.65 12.85 12.03
CA TYR A 134 28.39 13.24 10.64
C TYR A 134 29.52 14.10 10.06
N LYS A 135 30.48 13.41 9.44
CA LYS A 135 31.25 13.93 8.29
C LYS A 135 31.23 12.94 7.15
#